data_AF-A0A3B8IXK8-F1
#
_entry.id   AF-A0A3B8IXK8-F1
#
_cell.length_a   1.000
_cell.length_b   1.000
_cell.length_c   1.000
_cell.angle_alpha   90.00
_cell.angle_beta   90.00
_cell.angle_gamma   90.00
#
_symmetry.space_group_name_H-M   'P 1'
#
loop_
_entity.id
_entity.type
_entity.pdbx_description
1 polymer ?
#
loop_
_entity_poly.entity_id
_entity_poly.type
_entity_poly.pdbx_seq_one_letter_code
_entity_poly.pdbx_strand_id
1 'polypeptide(L)'
;MFQQDVAQAEWTIGHNVEFDNAIVGCEYLRCEMENVLEAKTDYDTKLESTEFCAIPGGRGGKYKWPTLTELHQKLFGVPFADAHDAAYDVDATARCFFGLLTHGVSKPLGGVAKEDITYEAP
;
A
#
# COMPACT_ATOMS: atom_id res chain seq x y z
N MET A 1 15.98 -1.78 -11.74
CA MET A 1 15.93 -3.27 -11.67
C MET A 1 15.55 -3.59 -10.24
N PHE A 2 14.50 -4.38 -10.01
CA PHE A 2 13.78 -4.47 -8.72
C PHE A 2 14.64 -4.37 -7.45
N GLN A 3 15.71 -5.17 -7.31
CA GLN A 3 16.60 -5.14 -6.14
C GLN A 3 17.28 -3.78 -5.90
N GLN A 4 17.70 -3.10 -6.98
CA GLN A 4 18.31 -1.77 -6.89
C GLN A 4 17.29 -0.71 -6.48
N ASP A 5 16.04 -0.88 -6.91
CA ASP A 5 14.94 0.02 -6.60
C ASP A 5 14.54 -0.16 -5.13
N VAL A 6 14.42 -1.41 -4.66
CA VAL A 6 14.20 -1.75 -3.24
C VAL A 6 15.36 -1.27 -2.37
N ALA A 7 16.62 -1.41 -2.80
CA ALA A 7 17.78 -0.96 -2.02
C ALA A 7 17.73 0.55 -1.72
N GLN A 8 17.24 1.35 -2.66
CA GLN A 8 17.08 2.80 -2.52
C GLN A 8 15.82 3.20 -1.76
N ALA A 9 14.81 2.34 -1.70
CA ALA A 9 13.59 2.59 -0.95
C ALA A 9 13.82 2.44 0.56
N GLU A 10 13.20 3.32 1.35
CA GLU A 10 13.18 3.21 2.81
C GLU A 10 11.98 2.36 3.30
N TRP A 11 10.87 2.42 2.54
CA TRP A 11 9.61 1.78 2.88
C TRP A 11 9.09 0.93 1.73
N THR A 12 8.39 -0.15 2.09
CA THR A 12 7.63 -1.03 1.20
C THR A 12 6.15 -0.76 1.42
N ILE A 13 5.48 -0.25 0.38
CA ILE A 13 4.08 0.17 0.47
C ILE A 13 3.25 -0.80 -0.35
N GLY A 14 2.19 -1.33 0.24
CA GLY A 14 1.26 -2.23 -0.44
C GLY A 14 -0.13 -2.22 0.17
N HIS A 15 -1.03 -3.02 -0.41
CA HIS A 15 -2.35 -3.28 0.13
C HIS A 15 -2.40 -4.75 0.54
N ASN A 16 -2.25 -5.03 1.83
CA ASN A 16 -1.87 -6.35 2.37
C ASN A 16 -0.41 -6.75 2.09
N VAL A 17 0.53 -5.78 2.15
CA VAL A 17 1.94 -5.90 1.70
C VAL A 17 2.72 -7.06 2.32
N GLU A 18 2.38 -7.48 3.55
CA GLU A 18 3.00 -8.64 4.20
C GLU A 18 2.88 -9.91 3.35
N PHE A 19 1.75 -10.07 2.65
CA PHE A 19 1.54 -11.20 1.74
C PHE A 19 2.54 -11.17 0.58
N ASP A 20 2.64 -10.03 -0.12
CA ASP A 20 3.55 -9.86 -1.26
C ASP A 20 5.01 -10.07 -0.84
N ASN A 21 5.41 -9.48 0.29
CA ASN A 21 6.76 -9.63 0.84
C ASN A 21 7.09 -11.09 1.18
N ALA A 22 6.14 -11.85 1.73
CA ALA A 22 6.34 -13.27 2.02
C ALA A 22 6.51 -14.09 0.73
N ILE A 23 5.72 -13.81 -0.32
CA ILE A 23 5.84 -14.50 -1.61
C ILE A 23 7.19 -14.18 -2.26
N VAL A 24 7.56 -12.90 -2.35
CA VAL A 24 8.84 -12.50 -2.96
C VAL A 24 10.03 -12.99 -2.12
N GLY A 25 9.92 -12.98 -0.78
CA GLY A 25 10.92 -13.56 0.12
C GLY A 25 11.14 -15.06 -0.11
N CYS A 26 10.07 -15.82 -0.38
CA CYS A 26 10.19 -17.22 -0.78
C CYS A 26 10.96 -17.37 -2.10
N GLU A 27 10.73 -16.49 -3.07
CA GLU A 27 11.47 -16.52 -4.34
C GLU A 27 12.94 -16.14 -4.17
N TYR A 28 13.27 -15.17 -3.31
CA TYR A 28 14.67 -14.90 -2.92
C TYR A 28 15.34 -16.15 -2.33
N LEU A 29 14.65 -16.84 -1.40
CA LEU A 29 15.15 -18.08 -0.81
C LEU A 29 15.37 -19.18 -1.88
N ARG A 30 14.43 -19.36 -2.81
CA ARG A 30 14.53 -20.36 -3.89
C ARG A 30 15.67 -20.07 -4.86
N CYS A 31 16.02 -18.81 -5.05
CA CYS A 31 17.13 -18.38 -5.88
C CYS A 31 18.47 -18.31 -5.12
N GLU A 32 18.52 -18.70 -3.84
CA GLU A 32 19.70 -18.60 -2.97
C GLU A 32 20.24 -17.15 -2.88
N MET A 33 19.32 -16.17 -2.90
CA MET A 33 19.61 -14.75 -2.86
C MET A 33 19.26 -14.16 -1.49
N GLU A 34 19.98 -13.13 -1.06
CA GLU A 34 19.65 -12.36 0.14
C GLU A 34 18.29 -11.65 -0.05
N ASN A 35 17.39 -11.78 0.93
CA ASN A 35 16.09 -11.13 0.90
C ASN A 35 16.20 -9.65 1.28
N VAL A 36 16.36 -8.78 0.28
CA VAL A 36 16.48 -7.32 0.48
C VAL A 36 15.20 -6.65 1.02
N LEU A 37 14.05 -7.33 1.01
CA LEU A 37 12.79 -6.80 1.53
C LEU A 37 12.68 -6.93 3.05
N GLU A 38 13.35 -7.92 3.66
CA GLU A 38 13.27 -8.18 5.11
C GLU A 38 13.76 -6.99 5.95
N ALA A 39 14.69 -6.19 5.40
CA ALA A 39 15.22 -5.01 6.06
C ALA A 39 14.36 -3.74 5.90
N LYS A 40 13.24 -3.81 5.16
CA LYS A 40 12.41 -2.64 4.85
C LYS A 40 11.27 -2.47 5.85
N THR A 41 10.84 -1.22 6.03
CA THR A 41 9.67 -0.93 6.86
C THR A 41 8.40 -1.02 6.01
N ASP A 42 7.46 -1.84 6.44
CA ASP A 42 6.20 -2.04 5.74
C ASP A 42 5.17 -0.96 6.08
N TYR A 43 4.47 -0.50 5.06
CA TYR A 43 3.26 0.31 5.18
C TYR A 43 2.12 -0.41 4.46
N ASP A 44 1.12 -0.85 5.24
CA ASP A 44 -0.05 -1.56 4.73
C ASP A 44 -1.26 -0.63 4.65
N THR A 45 -1.57 -0.17 3.43
CA THR A 45 -2.73 0.70 3.16
C THR A 45 -4.07 0.09 3.58
N LYS A 46 -4.19 -1.26 3.64
CA LYS A 46 -5.39 -1.95 4.15
C LYS A 46 -5.59 -1.65 5.63
N LEU A 47 -4.54 -1.77 6.44
CA LEU A 47 -4.63 -1.52 7.88
C LEU A 47 -4.86 -0.05 8.17
N GLU A 48 -4.06 0.81 7.55
CA GLU A 48 -4.10 2.27 7.73
C GLU A 48 -5.47 2.86 7.35
N SER A 49 -6.13 2.29 6.35
CA SER A 49 -7.44 2.76 5.90
C SER A 49 -8.63 2.11 6.59
N THR A 50 -8.45 1.13 7.49
CA THR A 50 -9.57 0.37 8.07
C THR A 50 -10.57 1.28 8.82
N GLU A 51 -10.07 2.15 9.69
CA GLU A 51 -10.91 3.10 10.43
C GLU A 51 -11.47 4.21 9.54
N PHE A 52 -10.72 4.62 8.51
CA PHE A 52 -11.17 5.63 7.55
C PHE A 52 -12.32 5.13 6.65
N CYS A 53 -12.23 3.88 6.21
CA CYS A 53 -13.27 3.24 5.41
C CYS A 53 -14.50 2.90 6.27
N ALA A 54 -14.29 2.53 7.53
CA ALA A 54 -15.34 2.27 8.52
C ALA A 54 -16.43 1.28 8.04
N ILE A 55 -16.01 0.25 7.29
CA ILE A 55 -16.95 -0.72 6.69
C ILE A 55 -17.46 -1.67 7.78
N PRO A 56 -18.77 -1.79 8.01
CA PRO A 56 -19.30 -2.67 9.05
C PRO A 56 -19.07 -4.15 8.72
N GLY A 57 -19.12 -5.01 9.74
CA GLY A 57 -19.04 -6.47 9.58
C GLY A 57 -17.64 -7.07 9.70
N GLY A 58 -16.70 -6.35 10.32
CA GLY A 58 -15.39 -6.90 10.65
C GLY A 58 -15.43 -7.89 11.82
N ARG A 59 -14.35 -8.66 11.93
CA ARG A 59 -14.22 -9.71 12.95
C ARG A 59 -14.14 -9.12 14.35
N GLY A 60 -14.90 -9.68 15.29
CA GLY A 60 -14.87 -9.27 16.69
C GLY A 60 -15.48 -7.89 16.96
N GLY A 61 -16.44 -7.45 16.13
CA GLY A 61 -17.10 -6.15 16.28
C GLY A 61 -16.29 -4.96 15.77
N LYS A 62 -15.16 -5.20 15.10
CA LYS A 62 -14.34 -4.18 14.44
C LYS A 62 -14.88 -3.86 13.04
N TYR A 63 -14.33 -2.84 12.40
CA TYR A 63 -14.54 -2.61 10.98
C TYR A 63 -13.87 -3.71 10.13
N LYS A 64 -14.50 -4.01 9.00
CA LYS A 64 -13.97 -4.90 7.97
C LYS A 64 -12.76 -4.22 7.34
N TRP A 65 -11.71 -4.99 7.07
CA TRP A 65 -10.61 -4.54 6.22
C TRP A 65 -11.14 -4.19 4.82
N PRO A 66 -10.87 -2.98 4.32
CA PRO A 66 -11.27 -2.61 2.98
C PRO A 66 -10.47 -3.42 1.95
N THR A 67 -11.08 -3.72 0.81
CA THR A 67 -10.32 -4.08 -0.39
C THR A 67 -9.69 -2.84 -1.00
N LEU A 68 -8.69 -3.01 -1.87
CA LEU A 68 -8.07 -1.89 -2.58
C LEU A 68 -9.12 -1.09 -3.38
N THR A 69 -10.09 -1.78 -3.97
CA THR A 69 -11.18 -1.15 -4.74
C THR A 69 -12.12 -0.35 -3.83
N GLU A 70 -12.44 -0.87 -2.64
CA GLU A 70 -13.27 -0.16 -1.65
C GLU A 70 -12.56 1.11 -1.16
N LEU A 71 -11.24 1.02 -0.90
CA LEU A 71 -10.42 2.17 -0.54
C LEU A 71 -10.38 3.21 -1.67
N HIS A 72 -10.11 2.77 -2.90
CA HIS A 72 -10.07 3.65 -4.06
C HIS A 72 -11.42 4.36 -4.29
N GLN A 73 -12.53 3.61 -4.19
CA GLN A 73 -13.89 4.16 -4.26
C GLN A 73 -14.14 5.19 -3.15
N LYS A 74 -13.67 4.94 -1.93
CA LYS A 74 -13.83 5.87 -0.79
C LYS A 74 -13.05 7.16 -1.00
N LEU A 75 -11.82 7.08 -1.51
CA LEU A 75 -10.94 8.24 -1.71
C LEU A 75 -11.30 9.08 -2.94
N PHE A 76 -11.74 8.44 -4.02
CA PHE A 76 -11.85 9.09 -5.33
C PHE A 76 -13.25 9.03 -5.95
N GLY A 77 -14.21 8.37 -5.30
CA GLY A 77 -15.58 8.24 -5.79
C GLY A 77 -15.74 7.30 -6.99
N VAL A 78 -14.68 6.61 -7.40
CA VAL A 78 -14.67 5.67 -8.53
C VAL A 78 -13.91 4.40 -8.16
N PRO A 79 -14.30 3.22 -8.66
CA PRO A 79 -13.45 2.05 -8.57
C PRO A 79 -12.28 2.19 -9.55
N PHE A 80 -11.25 1.36 -9.41
CA PHE A 80 -10.22 1.22 -10.45
C PHE A 80 -10.54 0.01 -11.34
N ALA A 81 -10.06 0.03 -12.59
CA ALA A 81 -10.33 -0.99 -13.60
C ALA A 81 -9.48 -2.25 -13.39
N ASP A 82 -9.95 -3.40 -13.92
CA ASP A 82 -9.23 -4.69 -13.95
C ASP A 82 -8.38 -5.00 -12.70
N ALA A 83 -9.04 -5.00 -11.54
CA ALA A 83 -8.45 -5.53 -10.31
C ALA A 83 -7.85 -6.92 -10.59
N HIS A 84 -6.66 -7.21 -10.03
CA HIS A 84 -5.84 -8.41 -10.26
C HIS A 84 -4.86 -8.38 -11.44
N ASP A 85 -4.70 -7.26 -12.13
CA ASP A 85 -3.48 -6.99 -12.91
C ASP A 85 -2.46 -6.25 -12.04
N ALA A 86 -1.23 -6.77 -11.97
CA ALA A 86 -0.20 -6.22 -11.11
C ALA A 86 0.12 -4.75 -11.40
N ALA A 87 0.04 -4.29 -12.66
CA ALA A 87 0.30 -2.90 -12.99
C ALA A 87 -0.83 -1.98 -12.51
N TYR A 88 -2.09 -2.38 -12.70
CA TYR A 88 -3.24 -1.60 -12.21
C TYR A 88 -3.34 -1.61 -10.69
N ASP A 89 -3.03 -2.73 -10.03
CA ASP A 89 -3.02 -2.82 -8.56
C ASP A 89 -1.90 -1.94 -7.96
N VAL A 90 -0.71 -1.88 -8.59
CA VAL A 90 0.38 -0.99 -8.16
C VAL A 90 0.01 0.49 -8.33
N ASP A 91 -0.56 0.89 -9.47
CA ASP A 91 -1.01 2.26 -9.69
C ASP A 91 -2.12 2.66 -8.70
N ALA A 92 -3.13 1.81 -8.52
CA ALA A 92 -4.20 2.04 -7.56
C ALA A 92 -3.68 2.12 -6.12
N THR A 93 -2.71 1.29 -5.75
CA THR A 93 -2.06 1.31 -4.43
C THR A 93 -1.29 2.60 -4.20
N ALA A 94 -0.46 3.02 -5.15
CA ALA A 94 0.29 4.28 -5.07
C ALA A 94 -0.67 5.46 -4.91
N ARG A 95 -1.69 5.54 -5.78
CA ARG A 95 -2.72 6.57 -5.71
C ARG A 95 -3.45 6.58 -4.37
N CYS A 96 -3.80 5.40 -3.84
CA CYS A 96 -4.46 5.30 -2.53
C CYS A 96 -3.55 5.75 -1.38
N PHE A 97 -2.26 5.40 -1.40
CA PHE A 97 -1.31 5.85 -0.40
C PHE A 97 -1.25 7.38 -0.32
N PHE A 98 -1.05 8.06 -1.45
CA PHE A 98 -1.05 9.52 -1.48
C PHE A 98 -2.43 10.12 -1.15
N GLY A 99 -3.51 9.43 -1.53
CA GLY A 99 -4.86 9.79 -1.13
C GLY A 99 -5.05 9.79 0.40
N LEU A 100 -4.53 8.78 1.10
CA LEU A 100 -4.59 8.68 2.57
C LEU A 100 -3.81 9.82 3.25
N LEU A 101 -2.62 10.15 2.73
CA LEU A 101 -1.85 11.31 3.21
C LEU A 101 -2.62 12.62 3.01
N THR A 102 -3.20 12.80 1.82
CA THR A 102 -4.00 13.99 1.46
C THR A 102 -5.30 14.09 2.25
N HIS A 103 -5.83 12.99 2.79
CA HIS A 103 -6.98 13.03 3.71
C HIS A 103 -6.56 13.15 5.18
N GLY A 104 -5.26 13.14 5.48
CA GLY A 104 -4.75 13.19 6.85
C GLY A 104 -5.01 11.91 7.65
N VAL A 105 -5.30 10.80 6.96
CA VAL A 105 -5.48 9.48 7.59
C VAL A 105 -4.14 8.96 8.07
N SER A 106 -3.12 9.09 7.23
CA SER A 106 -1.74 8.76 7.57
C SER A 106 -0.86 9.99 7.54
N LYS A 107 0.20 9.98 8.34
CA LYS A 107 1.12 11.11 8.47
C LYS A 107 2.18 11.03 7.36
N PRO A 108 2.51 12.16 6.71
CA PRO A 108 3.67 12.23 5.84
C PRO A 108 4.95 11.78 6.55
N LEU A 109 5.81 11.10 5.80
CA LEU A 109 7.12 10.68 6.27
C LEU A 109 8.12 11.86 6.21
N GLY A 110 9.18 11.80 7.00
CA GLY A 110 10.29 12.76 6.93
C GLY A 110 9.96 14.20 7.35
N GLY A 111 8.79 14.44 7.98
CA GLY A 111 8.38 15.79 8.41
C GLY A 111 7.88 16.69 7.27
N VAL A 112 7.61 16.12 6.09
CA VAL A 112 7.01 16.84 4.96
C VAL A 112 5.60 17.31 5.34
N ALA A 113 5.26 18.56 5.05
CA ALA A 113 3.90 19.04 5.28
C ALA A 113 2.97 18.41 4.24
N LYS A 114 1.72 18.11 4.64
CA LYS A 114 0.72 17.51 3.74
C LYS A 114 0.51 18.38 2.50
N GLU A 115 0.57 19.70 2.68
CA GLU A 115 0.35 20.72 1.65
C GLU A 115 1.43 20.70 0.56
N ASP A 116 2.59 20.13 0.87
CA ASP A 116 3.73 20.04 -0.06
C ASP A 116 3.73 18.71 -0.85
N ILE A 117 2.79 17.80 -0.58
CA ILE A 117 2.70 16.51 -1.26
C ILE A 117 1.94 16.68 -2.56
N THR A 118 2.65 16.43 -3.67
CA THR A 118 2.05 16.38 -5.00
C THR A 118 2.22 14.96 -5.54
N TYR A 119 1.11 14.31 -5.92
CA TYR A 119 1.14 13.02 -6.59
C TYR A 119 0.83 13.19 -8.07
N GLU A 120 1.71 12.66 -8.92
CA GLU A 120 1.50 12.50 -10.34
C GLU A 120 1.57 11.01 -10.66
N ALA A 121 0.59 10.51 -11.40
CA ALA A 121 0.62 9.12 -11.87
C ALA A 121 1.78 8.95 -12.88
N PRO A 122 2.46 7.79 -12.89
CA PRO A 122 3.55 7.49 -13.81
C PRO A 122 3.11 7.41 -15.29
#